data_AF-A0AAV4II44-F1
#
_entry.id   AF-A0AAV4II44-F1
#
_cell.length_a   1.000
_cell.length_b   1.000
_cell.length_c   1.000
_cell.angle_alpha   90.00
_cell.angle_beta   90.00
_cell.angle_gamma   90.00
#
_symmetry.space_group_name_H-M   'P 1'
#
loop_
_entity.id
_entity.type
_entity.pdbx_description
1 polymer ?
#
loop_
_entity_poly.entity_id
_entity_poly.type
_entity_poly.pdbx_seq_one_letter_code
_entity_poly.pdbx_strand_id
1 'polypeptide(L)'
;MQQQSFDDILKSIPLMPPDQITILREALPPVPAKGSEDRQESCLLERLKFYFSRHPVCPHCHSESIKRWGQKSGHQCNRCKQCRHTFNAMTGTPLAHLRVRDKLDAYVECMNGSTTLRPAARKCGVSLNTSFHLRHRLMAVVETDHYGDLTGISEEDETFFRECHKGQRDLPVPARCRGGRIRRYRSKPDAGLKHDAVKQVPVMVACDREHHVIDAVLSHVSTDEIHEHLCGHIQAGSTLCADGHLSHDNLGKRLGINTKTLVAKNGQYVKEGVYHIQTANAYHSDLKRWLNGFFNGVATKYLSRYLAWKRYLKTHIFSEEGFLDQISIHWVKQHLV
;
A
#
# COMPACT_ATOMS: atom_id res chain seq x y z
N MET A 1 -9.86 14.47 12.44
CA MET A 1 -9.98 15.17 13.75
C MET A 1 -9.35 16.54 13.59
N GLN A 2 -10.08 17.62 13.86
CA GLN A 2 -9.51 18.97 13.81
C GLN A 2 -8.43 19.11 14.89
N GLN A 3 -7.31 19.78 14.56
CA GLN A 3 -6.13 19.90 15.42
C GLN A 3 -6.45 20.39 16.85
N GLN A 4 -7.41 21.31 16.98
CA GLN A 4 -7.88 21.82 18.27
C GLN A 4 -8.49 20.75 19.19
N SER A 5 -9.24 19.80 18.63
CA SER A 5 -9.88 18.75 19.43
C SER A 5 -8.88 17.72 19.97
N PHE A 6 -7.71 17.58 19.34
CA PHE A 6 -6.66 16.68 19.81
C PHE A 6 -5.85 17.30 20.94
N ASP A 7 -5.55 18.60 20.85
CA ASP A 7 -4.84 19.33 21.91
C ASP A 7 -5.66 19.37 23.22
N ASP A 8 -6.99 19.43 23.11
CA ASP A 8 -7.88 19.36 24.27
C ASP A 8 -7.85 17.97 24.93
N ILE A 9 -7.79 16.90 24.13
CA ILE A 9 -7.60 15.54 24.65
C ILE A 9 -6.24 15.45 25.36
N LEU A 10 -5.16 15.94 24.77
CA LEU A 10 -3.83 15.90 25.38
C LEU A 10 -3.77 16.64 26.72
N LYS A 11 -4.42 17.81 26.82
CA LYS A 11 -4.53 18.57 28.07
C LYS A 11 -5.37 17.87 29.14
N SER A 12 -6.29 16.99 28.73
CA SER A 12 -7.14 16.24 29.66
C SER A 12 -6.46 15.00 30.26
N ILE A 13 -5.45 14.42 29.60
CA ILE A 13 -4.77 13.19 30.05
C ILE A 13 -4.19 13.31 31.47
N PRO A 14 -3.50 14.39 31.88
CA PRO A 14 -2.99 14.55 33.25
C PRO A 14 -4.08 14.70 34.31
N LEU A 15 -5.30 15.08 33.89
CA LEU A 15 -6.46 15.28 34.76
C LEU A 15 -7.30 14.00 34.90
N MET A 16 -6.97 12.94 34.16
CA MET A 16 -7.72 11.69 34.18
C MET A 16 -7.47 10.93 35.50
N PRO A 17 -8.53 10.34 36.09
CA PRO A 17 -8.41 9.38 37.18
C PRO A 17 -7.44 8.22 36.84
N PRO A 18 -6.71 7.66 37.83
CA PRO A 18 -5.73 6.59 37.59
C PRO A 18 -6.28 5.34 36.90
N ASP A 19 -7.56 5.02 37.12
CA ASP A 19 -8.31 3.96 36.46
C ASP A 19 -8.53 4.27 34.97
N GLN A 20 -8.91 5.51 34.62
CA GLN A 20 -9.03 5.93 33.22
C GLN A 20 -7.67 5.96 32.51
N ILE A 21 -6.61 6.38 33.21
CA ILE A 21 -5.24 6.30 32.68
C ILE A 21 -4.84 4.84 32.43
N THR A 22 -5.21 3.91 33.34
CA THR A 22 -4.96 2.48 33.15
C THR A 22 -5.70 1.95 31.93
N ILE A 23 -6.99 2.25 31.79
CA ILE A 23 -7.80 1.86 30.62
C ILE A 23 -7.21 2.43 29.33
N LEU A 24 -6.80 3.70 29.34
CA LEU A 24 -6.17 4.35 28.19
C LEU A 24 -4.84 3.66 27.80
N ARG A 25 -4.01 3.32 28.79
CA ARG A 25 -2.75 2.59 28.56
C ARG A 25 -2.98 1.19 28.03
N GLU A 26 -4.00 0.49 28.52
CA GLU A 26 -4.40 -0.84 28.00
C GLU A 26 -5.03 -0.74 26.60
N ALA A 27 -5.64 0.40 26.27
CA ALA A 27 -6.26 0.64 24.98
C ALA A 27 -5.25 0.96 23.87
N LEU A 28 -4.09 1.53 24.21
CA LEU A 28 -3.07 1.92 23.24
C LEU A 28 -2.04 0.78 23.03
N PRO A 29 -1.51 0.61 21.80
CA PRO A 29 -0.40 -0.28 21.58
C PRO A 29 0.80 0.15 22.44
N PRO A 30 1.63 -0.80 22.91
CA PRO A 30 2.78 -0.46 23.74
C PRO A 30 3.69 0.52 22.99
N VAL A 31 4.04 1.63 23.64
CA VAL A 31 5.03 2.57 23.12
C VAL A 31 6.40 1.92 23.27
N PRO A 32 7.17 1.74 22.19
CA PRO A 32 8.47 1.11 22.29
C PRO A 32 9.41 1.97 23.16
N ALA A 33 9.95 1.39 24.25
CA ALA A 33 11.02 2.03 25.03
C ALA A 33 12.21 2.36 24.10
N LYS A 34 12.54 3.65 23.96
CA LYS A 34 13.71 4.11 23.20
C LYS A 34 14.98 3.77 23.98
N GLY A 35 15.87 2.97 23.38
CA GLY A 35 17.29 2.95 23.78
C GLY A 35 17.80 1.77 24.61
N SER A 36 17.50 0.52 24.23
CA SER A 36 18.34 -0.61 24.67
C SER A 36 18.74 -1.47 23.46
N GLU A 37 20.04 -1.61 23.22
CA GLU A 37 20.62 -2.43 22.15
C GLU A 37 20.26 -3.93 22.27
N ASP A 38 19.65 -4.35 23.37
CA ASP A 38 19.19 -5.71 23.68
C ASP A 38 17.71 -5.99 23.35
N ARG A 39 17.16 -5.43 22.27
CA ARG A 39 15.82 -5.86 21.80
C ARG A 39 15.91 -7.24 21.14
N GLN A 40 15.46 -8.27 21.86
CA GLN A 40 15.27 -9.62 21.30
C GLN A 40 14.06 -9.71 20.35
N GLU A 41 13.10 -8.79 20.42
CA GLU A 41 11.87 -8.84 19.61
C GLU A 41 11.55 -7.50 18.92
N SER A 42 11.03 -7.59 17.69
CA SER A 42 10.71 -6.43 16.85
C SER A 42 9.43 -5.72 17.33
N CYS A 43 9.42 -4.39 17.28
CA CYS A 43 8.27 -3.54 17.60
C CYS A 43 7.02 -3.93 16.77
N LEU A 44 7.23 -4.27 15.49
CA LEU A 44 6.18 -4.80 14.63
C LEU A 44 5.50 -6.04 15.21
N LEU A 45 6.30 -6.96 15.74
CA LEU A 45 5.81 -8.22 16.30
C LEU A 45 5.08 -8.01 17.62
N GLU A 46 5.58 -7.10 18.46
CA GLU A 46 4.91 -6.71 19.71
C GLU A 46 3.51 -6.15 19.42
N ARG A 47 3.41 -5.23 18.45
CA ARG A 47 2.15 -4.63 18.03
C ARG A 47 1.18 -5.65 17.42
N LEU A 48 1.66 -6.50 16.52
CA LEU A 48 0.86 -7.60 15.98
C LEU A 48 0.29 -8.50 17.09
N LYS A 49 1.13 -8.90 18.06
CA LYS A 49 0.68 -9.70 19.20
C LYS A 49 -0.36 -8.96 20.04
N PHE A 50 -0.18 -7.66 20.26
CA PHE A 50 -1.12 -6.82 21.00
C PHE A 50 -2.48 -6.74 20.31
N TYR A 51 -2.54 -6.39 19.03
CA TYR A 51 -3.82 -6.31 18.31
C TYR A 51 -4.50 -7.69 18.23
N PHE A 52 -3.72 -8.74 17.99
CA PHE A 52 -4.25 -10.11 17.96
C PHE A 52 -4.80 -10.57 19.32
N SER A 53 -4.16 -10.21 20.44
CA SER A 53 -4.61 -10.65 21.76
C SER A 53 -5.94 -10.04 22.20
N ARG A 54 -6.31 -8.87 21.65
CA ARG A 54 -7.59 -8.20 21.93
C ARG A 54 -8.77 -8.86 21.23
N HIS A 55 -8.54 -9.38 20.02
CA HIS A 55 -9.57 -10.04 19.20
C HIS A 55 -9.03 -11.33 18.58
N PRO A 56 -8.75 -12.37 19.38
CA PRO A 56 -8.17 -13.60 18.87
C PRO A 56 -9.23 -14.41 18.11
N VAL A 57 -9.05 -14.50 16.79
CA VAL A 57 -9.93 -15.27 15.90
C VAL A 57 -9.16 -16.43 15.28
N CYS A 58 -9.82 -17.60 15.17
CA CYS A 58 -9.19 -18.76 14.55
C CYS A 58 -9.00 -18.54 13.04
N PRO A 59 -7.77 -18.58 12.50
CA PRO A 59 -7.53 -18.36 11.08
C PRO A 59 -8.03 -19.49 10.16
N HIS A 60 -8.54 -20.60 10.73
CA HIS A 60 -9.06 -21.75 9.97
C HIS A 60 -10.58 -21.80 9.92
N CYS A 61 -11.27 -21.35 10.97
CA CYS A 61 -12.74 -21.47 11.07
C CYS A 61 -13.44 -20.21 11.57
N HIS A 62 -12.68 -19.12 11.75
CA HIS A 62 -13.17 -17.81 12.21
C HIS A 62 -13.87 -17.80 13.57
N SER A 63 -13.76 -18.89 14.35
CA SER A 63 -14.26 -18.94 15.72
C SER A 63 -13.48 -18.01 16.65
N GLU A 64 -14.20 -17.24 17.45
CA GLU A 64 -13.67 -16.47 18.58
C GLU A 64 -13.45 -17.33 19.84
N SER A 65 -13.87 -18.60 19.81
CA SER A 65 -13.78 -19.51 20.95
C SER A 65 -12.35 -20.07 21.08
N ILE A 66 -11.44 -19.24 21.59
CA ILE A 66 -10.01 -19.52 21.66
C ILE A 66 -9.56 -19.80 23.10
N LYS A 67 -8.60 -20.71 23.27
CA LYS A 67 -7.88 -20.92 24.54
C LYS A 67 -6.38 -20.84 24.34
N ARG A 68 -5.66 -20.41 25.39
CA ARG A 68 -4.19 -20.47 25.45
C ARG A 68 -3.72 -21.92 25.37
N TRP A 69 -2.65 -22.16 24.64
CA TRP A 69 -2.10 -23.49 24.36
C TRP A 69 -0.56 -23.48 24.38
N GLY A 70 0.01 -23.19 25.56
CA GLY A 70 1.46 -23.16 25.76
C GLY A 70 2.18 -22.10 24.93
N GLN A 71 3.49 -22.29 24.76
CA GLN A 71 4.35 -21.41 23.97
C GLN A 71 5.26 -22.23 23.05
N LYS A 72 5.56 -21.70 21.87
CA LYS A 72 6.52 -22.29 20.93
C LYS A 72 7.50 -21.21 20.46
N SER A 73 8.79 -21.48 20.65
CA SER A 73 9.88 -20.55 20.29
C SER A 73 9.69 -19.14 20.87
N GLY A 74 9.22 -19.04 22.13
CA GLY A 74 8.97 -17.76 22.82
C GLY A 74 7.65 -17.08 22.47
N HIS A 75 6.81 -17.65 21.60
CA HIS A 75 5.53 -17.06 21.22
C HIS A 75 4.34 -17.83 21.82
N GLN A 76 3.34 -17.09 22.28
CA GLN A 76 2.06 -17.65 22.73
C GLN A 76 1.40 -18.42 21.59
N CYS A 77 1.08 -19.69 21.86
CA CYS A 77 0.25 -20.51 20.98
C CYS A 77 -1.18 -20.54 21.51
N ASN A 78 -2.14 -20.55 20.60
CA ASN A 78 -3.56 -20.60 20.88
C ASN A 78 -4.17 -21.83 20.21
N ARG A 79 -5.26 -22.33 20.76
CA ARG A 79 -6.01 -23.45 20.21
C ARG A 79 -7.48 -23.09 20.11
N CYS A 80 -8.04 -23.27 18.91
CA CYS A 80 -9.47 -23.12 18.71
C CYS A 80 -10.23 -24.23 19.44
N LYS A 81 -11.30 -23.90 20.16
CA LYS A 81 -12.15 -24.89 20.84
C LYS A 81 -13.06 -25.65 19.86
N GLN A 82 -13.42 -25.03 18.73
CA GLN A 82 -14.27 -25.64 17.70
C GLN A 82 -13.48 -26.59 16.79
N CYS A 83 -12.56 -26.07 15.96
CA CYS A 83 -11.82 -26.90 14.99
C CYS A 83 -10.55 -27.56 15.57
N ARG A 84 -10.20 -27.27 16.83
CA ARG A 84 -9.01 -27.81 17.53
C ARG A 84 -7.65 -27.44 16.93
N HIS A 85 -7.60 -26.62 15.88
CA HIS A 85 -6.37 -26.15 15.24
C HIS A 85 -5.56 -25.25 16.18
N THR A 86 -4.23 -25.36 16.09
CA THR A 86 -3.28 -24.57 16.89
C THR A 86 -2.62 -23.50 16.05
N PHE A 87 -2.55 -22.27 16.55
CA PHE A 87 -2.05 -21.12 15.80
C PHE A 87 -1.43 -20.08 16.73
N ASN A 88 -0.77 -19.07 16.17
CA ASN A 88 -0.26 -17.90 16.89
C ASN A 88 -0.62 -16.62 16.12
N ALA A 89 -0.23 -15.45 16.65
CA ALA A 89 -0.53 -14.16 16.04
C ALA A 89 0.02 -13.97 14.61
N MET A 90 1.00 -14.77 14.18
CA MET A 90 1.58 -14.71 12.84
C MET A 90 1.00 -15.78 11.90
N THR A 91 0.21 -16.73 12.39
CA THR A 91 -0.35 -17.81 11.55
C THR A 91 -1.27 -17.21 10.49
N GLY A 92 -1.06 -17.56 9.22
CA GLY A 92 -1.83 -17.00 8.10
C GLY A 92 -1.31 -15.66 7.57
N THR A 93 -0.36 -15.03 8.26
CA THR A 93 0.24 -13.76 7.83
C THR A 93 1.50 -13.99 6.97
N PRO A 94 1.92 -13.01 6.15
CA PRO A 94 3.25 -12.98 5.52
C PRO A 94 4.45 -13.13 6.47
N LEU A 95 4.29 -12.94 7.79
CA LEU A 95 5.35 -13.21 8.78
C LEU A 95 5.41 -14.66 9.24
N ALA A 96 4.45 -15.50 8.84
CA ALA A 96 4.50 -16.93 9.11
C ALA A 96 5.86 -17.50 8.66
N HIS A 97 6.46 -18.28 9.55
CA HIS A 97 7.76 -18.94 9.35
C HIS A 97 8.94 -18.00 9.03
N LEU A 98 8.80 -16.68 9.21
CA LEU A 98 9.91 -15.77 9.05
C LEU A 98 10.95 -16.02 10.14
N ARG A 99 12.21 -16.26 9.75
CA ARG A 99 13.32 -16.54 10.67
C ARG A 99 14.04 -15.26 11.14
N VAL A 100 14.11 -14.24 10.29
CA VAL A 100 14.82 -12.96 10.53
C VAL A 100 13.90 -11.90 11.16
N ARG A 101 13.20 -12.29 12.23
CA ARG A 101 12.18 -11.47 12.91
C ARG A 101 12.77 -10.23 13.58
N ASP A 102 13.94 -10.40 14.16
CA ASP A 102 14.76 -9.36 14.76
C ASP A 102 15.19 -8.27 13.75
N LYS A 103 15.09 -8.53 12.45
CA LYS A 103 15.45 -7.57 11.39
C LYS A 103 14.27 -6.76 10.85
N LEU A 104 13.05 -7.01 11.32
CA LEU A 104 11.84 -6.38 10.76
C LEU A 104 11.86 -4.86 10.90
N ASP A 105 12.16 -4.34 12.09
CA ASP A 105 12.17 -2.89 12.37
C ASP A 105 13.21 -2.17 11.50
N ALA A 106 14.46 -2.64 11.51
CA ALA A 106 15.52 -2.11 10.67
C ALA A 106 15.19 -2.17 9.16
N TYR A 107 14.43 -3.20 8.72
CA TYR A 107 14.01 -3.31 7.33
C TYR A 107 12.85 -2.37 6.98
N VAL A 108 11.93 -2.16 7.91
CA VAL A 108 10.86 -1.17 7.81
C VAL A 108 11.47 0.23 7.68
N GLU A 109 12.46 0.59 8.49
CA GLU A 109 13.20 1.85 8.34
C GLU A 109 13.82 1.98 6.93
N CYS A 110 14.41 0.91 6.41
CA CYS A 110 14.95 0.89 5.05
C CYS A 110 13.86 1.18 4.01
N MET A 111 12.64 0.64 4.20
CA MET A 111 11.52 0.88 3.32
C MET A 111 10.98 2.32 3.42
N ASN A 112 10.92 2.88 4.62
CA ASN A 112 10.57 4.30 4.79
C ASN A 112 11.58 5.22 4.09
N GLY A 113 12.87 4.87 4.13
CA GLY A 113 13.92 5.58 3.42
C GLY A 113 14.05 5.25 1.91
N SER A 114 13.11 4.49 1.31
CA SER A 114 13.19 4.07 -0.10
C SER A 114 14.50 3.36 -0.48
N THR A 115 15.12 2.68 0.48
CA THR A 115 16.45 2.08 0.32
C THR A 115 16.42 0.94 -0.70
N THR A 116 17.40 0.86 -1.59
CA THR A 116 17.50 -0.26 -2.55
C THR A 116 17.89 -1.57 -1.85
N LEU A 117 17.71 -2.71 -2.54
CA LEU A 117 17.84 -4.04 -1.92
C LEU A 117 19.21 -4.33 -1.31
N ARG A 118 20.31 -3.92 -1.98
CA ARG A 118 21.68 -4.22 -1.53
C ARG A 118 22.08 -3.40 -0.29
N PRO A 119 21.87 -2.08 -0.22
CA PRO A 119 22.08 -1.33 1.01
C PRO A 119 21.18 -1.81 2.16
N ALA A 120 19.90 -2.11 1.90
CA ALA A 120 19.00 -2.65 2.93
C ALA A 120 19.48 -4.00 3.46
N ALA A 121 19.94 -4.90 2.57
CA ALA A 121 20.50 -6.19 2.95
C ALA A 121 21.73 -6.03 3.86
N ARG A 122 22.65 -5.11 3.51
CA ARG A 122 23.82 -4.79 4.35
C ARG A 122 23.43 -4.20 5.69
N LYS A 123 22.55 -3.19 5.71
CA LYS A 123 22.07 -2.55 6.95
C LYS A 123 21.42 -3.56 7.90
N CYS A 124 20.65 -4.51 7.37
CA CYS A 124 19.97 -5.52 8.18
C CYS A 124 20.80 -6.79 8.43
N GLY A 125 22.02 -6.90 7.90
CA GLY A 125 22.85 -8.10 8.04
C GLY A 125 22.25 -9.37 7.42
N VAL A 126 21.49 -9.25 6.32
CA VAL A 126 20.84 -10.39 5.65
C VAL A 126 21.33 -10.58 4.22
N SER A 127 21.11 -11.76 3.65
CA SER A 127 21.41 -12.01 2.24
C SER A 127 20.54 -11.14 1.32
N LEU A 128 21.01 -10.88 0.09
CA LEU A 128 20.23 -10.15 -0.91
C LEU A 128 18.89 -10.84 -1.21
N ASN A 129 18.88 -12.18 -1.26
CA ASN A 129 17.66 -12.95 -1.49
C ASN A 129 16.67 -12.81 -0.32
N THR A 130 17.17 -12.88 0.91
CA THR A 130 16.36 -12.64 2.12
C THR A 130 15.76 -11.24 2.11
N SER A 131 16.56 -10.21 1.78
CA SER A 131 16.11 -8.82 1.64
C SER A 131 14.99 -8.70 0.60
N PHE A 132 15.15 -9.34 -0.57
CA PHE A 132 14.12 -9.37 -1.60
C PHE A 132 12.81 -9.96 -1.09
N HIS A 133 12.85 -11.15 -0.50
CA HIS A 133 11.65 -11.80 0.04
C HIS A 133 11.00 -11.00 1.18
N LEU A 134 11.80 -10.40 2.06
CA LEU A 134 11.31 -9.60 3.18
C LEU A 134 10.56 -8.36 2.68
N ARG A 135 11.13 -7.64 1.71
CA ARG A 135 10.46 -6.49 1.07
C ARG A 135 9.13 -6.87 0.46
N HIS A 136 9.12 -7.95 -0.33
CA HIS A 136 7.89 -8.37 -1.01
C HIS A 136 6.84 -8.87 -0.03
N ARG A 137 7.22 -9.47 1.11
CA ARG A 137 6.29 -9.82 2.19
C ARG A 137 5.66 -8.57 2.81
N LEU A 138 6.45 -7.55 3.12
CA LEU A 138 5.96 -6.29 3.70
C LEU A 138 5.06 -5.51 2.70
N MET A 139 5.47 -5.40 1.44
CA MET A 139 4.64 -4.73 0.42
C MET A 139 3.34 -5.49 0.13
N ALA A 140 3.30 -6.82 0.32
CA ALA A 140 2.07 -7.60 0.14
C ALA A 140 0.96 -7.19 1.11
N VAL A 141 1.34 -6.71 2.30
CA VAL A 141 0.39 -6.36 3.36
C VAL A 141 -0.39 -5.12 3.00
N VAL A 142 0.29 -4.15 2.37
CA VAL A 142 -0.28 -2.87 1.99
C VAL A 142 -0.77 -2.83 0.54
N GLU A 143 -0.62 -3.93 -0.20
CA GLU A 143 -0.91 -4.00 -1.64
C GLU A 143 -2.36 -3.59 -1.94
N THR A 144 -3.31 -4.05 -1.13
CA THR A 144 -4.75 -3.78 -1.25
C THR A 144 -5.23 -2.64 -0.36
N ASP A 145 -4.31 -1.90 0.26
CA ASP A 145 -4.68 -0.86 1.21
C ASP A 145 -4.88 0.46 0.48
N HIS A 146 -6.14 0.91 0.42
CA HIS A 146 -6.52 2.24 -0.04
C HIS A 146 -6.86 3.07 1.20
N TYR A 147 -6.09 4.13 1.43
CA TYR A 147 -6.31 4.99 2.59
C TYR A 147 -7.39 6.00 2.27
N GLY A 148 -8.60 5.74 2.76
CA GLY A 148 -9.76 6.60 2.59
C GLY A 148 -10.36 6.57 1.19
N ASP A 149 -11.54 7.18 1.08
CA ASP A 149 -12.23 7.39 -0.18
C ASP A 149 -11.87 8.76 -0.75
N LEU A 150 -11.87 8.89 -2.07
CA LEU A 150 -11.66 10.18 -2.73
C LEU A 150 -12.84 11.11 -2.44
N THR A 151 -12.53 12.34 -2.02
CA THR A 151 -13.52 13.31 -1.57
C THR A 151 -13.45 14.63 -2.37
N GLY A 152 -14.58 15.34 -2.44
CA GLY A 152 -14.62 16.70 -2.99
C GLY A 152 -14.27 16.75 -4.48
N ILE A 153 -13.10 17.32 -4.80
CA ILE A 153 -12.57 17.37 -6.17
C ILE A 153 -11.45 16.35 -6.28
N SER A 154 -11.67 15.36 -7.11
CA SER A 154 -10.74 14.28 -7.40
C SER A 154 -10.27 14.36 -8.84
N GLU A 155 -9.03 13.99 -9.08
CA GLU A 155 -8.35 14.05 -10.38
C GLU A 155 -7.92 12.64 -10.75
N GLU A 156 -8.26 12.20 -11.95
CA GLU A 156 -7.89 10.90 -12.49
C GLU A 156 -7.19 11.06 -13.84
N ASP A 157 -6.10 10.32 -13.99
CA ASP A 157 -5.29 10.29 -15.20
C ASP A 157 -4.48 8.99 -15.23
N GLU A 158 -4.05 8.57 -16.42
CA GLU A 158 -3.21 7.38 -16.58
C GLU A 158 -1.76 7.72 -16.89
N THR A 159 -0.88 6.85 -16.41
CA THR A 159 0.54 6.92 -16.70
C THR A 159 1.07 5.58 -17.14
N PHE A 160 2.16 5.60 -17.92
CA PHE A 160 2.64 4.39 -18.57
C PHE A 160 4.06 4.03 -18.14
N PHE A 161 4.25 2.73 -17.84
CA PHE A 161 5.54 2.13 -17.55
C PHE A 161 5.95 1.15 -18.64
N ARG A 162 7.25 0.95 -18.81
CA ARG A 162 7.74 -0.08 -19.73
C ARG A 162 7.54 -1.44 -19.10
N GLU A 163 7.01 -2.40 -19.87
CA GLU A 163 6.95 -3.79 -19.44
C GLU A 163 8.37 -4.30 -19.12
N CYS A 164 8.50 -4.97 -17.97
CA CYS A 164 9.77 -5.33 -17.40
C CYS A 164 9.71 -6.72 -16.76
N HIS A 165 10.52 -7.63 -17.30
CA HIS A 165 10.66 -9.02 -16.85
C HIS A 165 11.88 -9.23 -15.93
N LYS A 166 12.30 -8.19 -15.20
CA LYS A 166 13.51 -8.24 -14.35
C LYS A 166 13.43 -9.40 -13.35
N GLY A 167 14.45 -10.25 -13.35
CA GLY A 167 14.52 -11.41 -12.46
C GLY A 167 13.68 -12.62 -12.90
N GLN A 168 13.12 -12.63 -14.11
CA GLN A 168 12.57 -13.84 -14.73
C GLN A 168 13.66 -14.57 -15.52
N ARG A 169 13.68 -15.90 -15.44
CA ARG A 169 14.60 -16.76 -16.21
C ARG A 169 13.96 -17.13 -17.55
N ASP A 170 12.72 -17.58 -17.50
CA ASP A 170 11.93 -17.94 -18.68
C ASP A 170 11.16 -16.70 -19.15
N LEU A 171 11.70 -16.04 -20.18
CA LEU A 171 11.10 -14.82 -20.73
C LEU A 171 10.04 -15.17 -21.77
N PRO A 172 8.84 -14.55 -21.72
CA PRO A 172 7.83 -14.74 -22.75
C PRO A 172 8.20 -14.07 -24.08
N VAL A 173 9.23 -13.20 -24.06
CA VAL A 173 9.73 -12.43 -25.20
C VAL A 173 11.26 -12.52 -25.25
N PRO A 174 11.88 -12.33 -26.43
CA PRO A 174 13.33 -12.31 -26.55
C PRO A 174 13.99 -11.33 -25.56
N ALA A 175 15.14 -11.73 -25.02
CA ALA A 175 15.91 -10.89 -24.10
C ALA A 175 16.27 -9.56 -24.78
N ARG A 176 16.04 -8.46 -24.06
CA ARG A 176 16.25 -7.11 -24.59
C ARG A 176 17.75 -6.77 -24.67
N CYS A 177 18.18 -6.25 -25.82
CA CYS A 177 19.42 -5.48 -25.93
C CYS A 177 19.16 -4.02 -25.43
N ARG A 178 20.19 -3.35 -24.88
CA ARG A 178 20.05 -1.97 -24.35
C ARG A 178 19.52 -1.02 -25.43
N GLY A 179 18.64 -0.07 -25.05
CA GLY A 179 18.25 1.05 -25.92
C GLY A 179 16.94 0.92 -26.73
N GLY A 180 16.04 -0.01 -26.39
CA GLY A 180 14.76 -0.19 -27.12
C GLY A 180 13.90 1.08 -27.22
N ARG A 181 13.26 1.28 -28.38
CA ARG A 181 12.41 2.43 -28.68
C ARG A 181 11.10 2.34 -27.88
N ILE A 182 10.73 3.44 -27.23
CA ILE A 182 9.41 3.54 -26.61
C ILE A 182 8.38 3.69 -27.72
N ARG A 183 7.45 2.72 -27.84
CA ARG A 183 6.25 2.90 -28.65
C ARG A 183 5.22 3.68 -27.84
N ARG A 184 4.46 4.58 -28.50
CA ARG A 184 3.25 5.16 -27.90
C ARG A 184 2.29 4.04 -27.50
N TYR A 185 1.63 4.19 -26.35
CA TYR A 185 0.62 3.25 -25.91
C TYR A 185 -0.45 3.01 -26.99
N ARG A 186 -0.97 1.79 -27.06
CA ARG A 186 -2.10 1.40 -27.91
C ARG A 186 -3.03 0.51 -27.09
N SER A 187 -4.32 0.83 -27.08
CA SER A 187 -5.34 0.13 -26.29
C SER A 187 -5.63 -1.29 -26.75
N LYS A 188 -5.23 -1.67 -27.98
CA LYS A 188 -5.38 -3.05 -28.50
C LYS A 188 -4.13 -3.89 -28.20
N PRO A 189 -4.29 -5.13 -27.70
CA PRO A 189 -3.16 -6.03 -27.50
C PRO A 189 -2.52 -6.46 -28.84
N ASP A 190 -1.18 -6.52 -28.84
CA ASP A 190 -0.27 -7.24 -29.73
C ASP A 190 -0.46 -7.21 -31.26
N ALA A 191 -1.15 -6.21 -31.83
CA ALA A 191 -1.08 -5.97 -33.27
C ALA A 191 0.32 -5.47 -33.69
N GLY A 192 1.21 -6.42 -33.98
CA GLY A 192 2.50 -6.22 -34.65
C GLY A 192 3.48 -5.35 -33.87
N LEU A 193 3.89 -5.79 -32.67
CA LEU A 193 5.07 -5.19 -32.03
C LEU A 193 6.30 -5.50 -32.89
N LYS A 194 6.94 -4.45 -33.43
CA LYS A 194 8.28 -4.59 -34.00
C LYS A 194 9.23 -5.07 -32.90
N HIS A 195 10.26 -5.83 -33.27
CA HIS A 195 11.21 -6.44 -32.33
C HIS A 195 11.91 -5.42 -31.40
N ASP A 196 11.92 -4.13 -31.74
CA ASP A 196 12.53 -3.05 -30.97
C ASP A 196 11.56 -2.24 -30.09
N ALA A 197 10.25 -2.52 -30.17
CA ALA A 197 9.20 -1.79 -29.47
C ALA A 197 8.85 -2.41 -28.11
N VAL A 198 8.91 -1.60 -27.05
CA VAL A 198 8.56 -2.07 -25.69
C VAL A 198 7.08 -1.82 -25.41
N LYS A 199 6.36 -2.86 -24.98
CA LYS A 199 4.97 -2.76 -24.50
C LYS A 199 4.90 -1.80 -23.31
N GLN A 200 3.85 -0.99 -23.31
CA GLN A 200 3.56 -0.09 -22.20
C GLN A 200 2.48 -0.71 -21.31
N VAL A 201 2.71 -0.61 -20.01
CA VAL A 201 1.79 -1.03 -18.95
C VAL A 201 1.11 0.22 -18.42
N PRO A 202 -0.21 0.38 -18.62
CA PRO A 202 -0.97 1.48 -18.05
C PRO A 202 -1.10 1.35 -16.54
N VAL A 203 -1.02 2.48 -15.86
CA VAL A 203 -1.29 2.63 -14.43
C VAL A 203 -2.23 3.81 -14.29
N MET A 204 -3.43 3.56 -13.79
CA MET A 204 -4.38 4.60 -13.43
C MET A 204 -4.00 5.16 -12.07
N VAL A 205 -4.08 6.47 -11.91
CA VAL A 205 -4.01 7.15 -10.62
C VAL A 205 -5.18 8.10 -10.51
N ALA A 206 -5.96 7.95 -9.44
CA ALA A 206 -6.92 8.94 -9.01
C ALA A 206 -6.49 9.50 -7.65
N CYS A 207 -6.55 10.82 -7.48
CA CYS A 207 -6.18 11.48 -6.23
C CYS A 207 -7.05 12.68 -5.95
N ASP A 208 -7.24 13.02 -4.67
CA ASP A 208 -7.97 14.21 -4.27
C ASP A 208 -7.04 15.26 -3.64
N ARG A 209 -7.64 16.39 -3.24
CA ARG A 209 -6.93 17.49 -2.59
C ARG A 209 -6.57 17.21 -1.13
N GLU A 210 -7.22 16.23 -0.52
CA GLU A 210 -6.95 15.76 0.85
C GLU A 210 -5.85 14.69 0.89
N HIS A 211 -5.16 14.49 -0.25
CA HIS A 211 -4.04 13.57 -0.43
C HIS A 211 -4.41 12.07 -0.40
N HIS A 212 -5.69 11.73 -0.55
CA HIS A 212 -6.10 10.36 -0.83
C HIS A 212 -5.66 9.98 -2.25
N VAL A 213 -5.23 8.73 -2.41
CA VAL A 213 -4.75 8.20 -3.69
C VAL A 213 -5.28 6.79 -3.89
N ILE A 214 -5.83 6.55 -5.06
CA ILE A 214 -6.17 5.24 -5.58
C ILE A 214 -5.32 5.02 -6.82
N ASP A 215 -4.68 3.87 -6.91
CA ASP A 215 -3.90 3.50 -8.08
C ASP A 215 -4.11 2.03 -8.41
N ALA A 216 -3.99 1.73 -9.70
CA ALA A 216 -4.15 0.38 -10.20
C ALA A 216 -3.29 0.15 -11.44
N VAL A 217 -2.72 -1.05 -11.55
CA VAL A 217 -2.07 -1.51 -12.78
C VAL A 217 -3.16 -2.05 -13.70
N LEU A 218 -3.36 -1.42 -14.84
CA LEU A 218 -4.38 -1.82 -15.80
C LEU A 218 -3.82 -2.80 -16.82
N SER A 219 -4.65 -3.74 -17.25
CA SER A 219 -4.41 -4.59 -18.40
C SER A 219 -4.50 -3.78 -19.71
N HIS A 220 -5.47 -2.86 -19.78
CA HIS A 220 -5.64 -1.88 -20.86
C HIS A 220 -6.45 -0.67 -20.36
N VAL A 221 -6.31 0.46 -21.04
CA VAL A 221 -7.09 1.67 -20.69
C VAL A 221 -8.51 1.49 -21.22
N SER A 222 -9.46 1.23 -20.33
CA SER A 222 -10.88 1.09 -20.62
C SER A 222 -11.74 1.68 -19.49
N THR A 223 -12.92 2.19 -19.83
CA THR A 223 -13.88 2.70 -18.83
C THR A 223 -14.29 1.61 -17.84
N ASP A 224 -14.39 0.35 -18.27
CA ASP A 224 -14.77 -0.77 -17.41
C ASP A 224 -13.72 -1.04 -16.31
N GLU A 225 -12.45 -1.11 -16.69
CA GLU A 225 -11.36 -1.41 -15.76
C GLU A 225 -11.12 -0.23 -14.79
N ILE A 226 -11.19 1.01 -15.28
CA ILE A 226 -11.12 2.21 -14.43
C ILE A 226 -12.30 2.26 -13.45
N HIS A 227 -13.51 1.96 -13.92
CA HIS A 227 -14.69 1.89 -13.06
C HIS A 227 -14.53 0.83 -11.96
N GLU A 228 -14.05 -0.37 -12.30
CA GLU A 228 -13.84 -1.45 -11.33
C GLU A 228 -12.91 -1.03 -10.18
N HIS A 229 -11.87 -0.25 -10.48
CA HIS A 229 -10.92 0.23 -9.46
C HIS A 229 -11.38 1.45 -8.67
N LEU A 230 -12.31 2.26 -9.20
CA LEU A 230 -12.82 3.47 -8.52
C LEU A 230 -14.15 3.24 -7.79
N CYS A 231 -14.92 2.24 -8.19
CA CYS A 231 -16.22 1.94 -7.60
C CYS A 231 -16.07 1.62 -6.11
N GLY A 232 -16.88 2.29 -5.28
CA GLY A 232 -16.83 2.13 -3.82
C GLY A 232 -15.72 2.89 -3.12
N HIS A 233 -14.91 3.65 -3.85
CA HIS A 233 -13.79 4.43 -3.30
C HIS A 233 -13.88 5.94 -3.60
N ILE A 234 -15.04 6.41 -4.03
CA ILE A 234 -15.31 7.84 -4.25
C ILE A 234 -16.55 8.20 -3.44
N GLN A 235 -16.42 9.22 -2.60
CA GLN A 235 -17.53 9.73 -1.80
C GLN A 235 -18.66 10.27 -2.71
N ALA A 236 -19.90 9.97 -2.34
CA ALA A 236 -21.08 10.49 -3.05
C ALA A 236 -21.06 12.02 -3.11
N GLY A 237 -21.37 12.57 -4.29
CA GLY A 237 -21.36 14.01 -4.54
C GLY A 237 -19.99 14.61 -4.91
N SER A 238 -18.91 13.81 -4.88
CA SER A 238 -17.60 14.22 -5.39
C SER A 238 -17.62 14.49 -6.90
N THR A 239 -16.65 15.28 -7.36
CA THR A 239 -16.44 15.59 -8.78
C THR A 239 -15.11 15.01 -9.25
N LEU A 240 -15.14 14.22 -10.32
CA LEU A 240 -13.95 13.63 -10.93
C LEU A 240 -13.51 14.44 -12.16
N CYS A 241 -12.27 14.90 -12.18
CA CYS A 241 -11.62 15.58 -13.28
C CYS A 241 -10.73 14.62 -14.06
N ALA A 242 -10.88 14.56 -15.38
CA ALA A 242 -10.07 13.70 -16.25
C ALA A 242 -9.79 14.38 -17.60
N ASP A 243 -8.76 13.92 -18.32
CA ASP A 243 -8.45 14.43 -19.67
C ASP A 243 -9.51 14.01 -20.71
N GLY A 244 -9.51 14.67 -21.85
CA GLY A 244 -10.56 14.73 -22.87
C GLY A 244 -10.78 13.46 -23.68
N HIS A 245 -10.98 12.31 -23.03
CA HIS A 245 -11.39 11.09 -23.68
C HIS A 245 -12.90 10.82 -23.49
N LEU A 246 -13.59 10.40 -24.56
CA LEU A 246 -15.04 10.12 -24.58
C LEU A 246 -15.50 9.06 -23.54
N SER A 247 -14.55 8.39 -22.89
CA SER A 247 -14.72 7.40 -21.83
C SER A 247 -15.20 7.97 -20.49
N HIS A 248 -14.90 9.24 -20.16
CA HIS A 248 -15.11 9.76 -18.80
C HIS A 248 -16.56 10.20 -18.52
N ASP A 249 -17.33 10.61 -19.53
CA ASP A 249 -18.76 10.93 -19.34
C ASP A 249 -19.58 9.66 -18.98
N ASN A 250 -19.22 8.52 -19.58
CA ASN A 250 -19.80 7.23 -19.22
C ASN A 250 -19.32 6.74 -17.85
N LEU A 251 -18.06 7.05 -17.48
CA LEU A 251 -17.53 6.74 -16.15
C LEU A 251 -18.32 7.44 -15.05
N GLY A 252 -18.59 8.74 -15.21
CA GLY A 252 -19.39 9.52 -14.25
C GLY A 252 -20.79 8.97 -14.05
N LYS A 253 -21.48 8.62 -15.14
CA LYS A 253 -22.83 8.02 -15.09
C LYS A 253 -22.84 6.68 -14.34
N ARG A 254 -21.81 5.84 -14.53
CA ARG A 254 -21.72 4.53 -13.87
C ARG A 254 -21.38 4.63 -12.39
N LEU A 255 -20.48 5.56 -12.04
CA LEU A 255 -20.10 5.82 -10.65
C LEU A 255 -21.14 6.66 -9.90
N GLY A 256 -22.09 7.29 -10.60
CA GLY A 256 -23.08 8.20 -9.99
C GLY A 256 -22.47 9.50 -9.49
N ILE A 257 -21.39 9.97 -10.13
CA ILE A 257 -20.64 11.18 -9.72
C ILE A 257 -20.61 12.22 -10.83
N ASN A 258 -20.33 13.47 -10.44
CA ASN A 258 -20.11 14.54 -11.41
C ASN A 258 -18.76 14.35 -12.09
N THR A 259 -18.70 14.50 -13.42
CA THR A 259 -17.44 14.48 -14.17
C THR A 259 -17.16 15.81 -14.85
N LYS A 260 -15.90 16.22 -14.82
CA LYS A 260 -15.41 17.43 -15.47
C LYS A 260 -14.25 17.06 -16.38
N THR A 261 -14.56 16.95 -17.67
CA THR A 261 -13.59 16.65 -18.71
C THR A 261 -12.80 17.92 -19.09
N LEU A 262 -11.46 17.81 -19.09
CA LEU A 262 -10.53 18.84 -19.55
C LEU A 262 -10.01 18.45 -20.93
N VAL A 263 -10.03 19.35 -21.90
CA VAL A 263 -9.55 19.06 -23.25
C VAL A 263 -8.25 19.82 -23.48
N ALA A 264 -7.11 19.18 -23.21
CA ALA A 264 -5.80 19.81 -23.35
C ALA A 264 -5.53 20.34 -24.78
N LYS A 265 -6.10 19.69 -25.81
CA LYS A 265 -5.98 20.11 -27.22
C LYS A 265 -6.59 21.50 -27.49
N ASN A 266 -7.55 21.94 -26.67
CA ASN A 266 -8.18 23.25 -26.79
C ASN A 266 -7.47 24.31 -25.93
N GLY A 267 -6.29 24.00 -25.36
CA GLY A 267 -5.58 24.86 -24.41
C GLY A 267 -6.29 24.99 -23.06
N GLN A 268 -7.31 24.16 -22.80
CA GLN A 268 -8.09 24.19 -21.56
C GLN A 268 -7.47 23.29 -20.51
N TYR A 269 -6.46 23.81 -19.81
CA TYR A 269 -5.77 23.11 -18.70
C TYR A 269 -6.47 23.29 -17.34
N VAL A 270 -7.27 24.34 -17.22
CA VAL A 270 -8.09 24.63 -16.03
C VAL A 270 -9.51 24.97 -16.49
N LYS A 271 -10.51 24.33 -15.89
CA LYS A 271 -11.93 24.60 -16.15
C LYS A 271 -12.59 25.21 -14.92
N GLU A 272 -13.39 26.25 -15.14
CA GLU A 272 -14.13 26.96 -14.07
C GLU A 272 -13.22 27.43 -12.92
N GLY A 273 -11.93 27.70 -13.20
CA GLY A 273 -10.94 28.19 -12.23
C GLY A 273 -10.46 27.16 -11.19
N VAL A 274 -11.20 26.06 -10.99
CA VAL A 274 -10.92 25.09 -9.91
C VAL A 274 -10.69 23.66 -10.40
N TYR A 275 -11.08 23.29 -11.62
CA TYR A 275 -10.92 21.92 -12.11
C TYR A 275 -9.65 21.79 -12.95
N HIS A 276 -8.75 20.91 -12.53
CA HIS A 276 -7.46 20.62 -13.20
C HIS A 276 -7.04 19.16 -12.90
N ILE A 277 -6.04 18.63 -13.63
CA ILE A 277 -5.43 17.30 -13.40
C ILE A 277 -3.96 17.41 -12.93
N GLN A 278 -3.58 18.57 -12.39
CA GLN A 278 -2.20 18.88 -12.03
C GLN A 278 -1.68 18.04 -10.85
N THR A 279 -2.54 17.68 -9.90
CA THR A 279 -2.20 16.85 -8.74
C THR A 279 -1.88 15.43 -9.18
N ALA A 280 -2.69 14.86 -10.08
CA ALA A 280 -2.42 13.55 -10.68
C ALA A 280 -1.11 13.56 -11.47
N ASN A 281 -0.87 14.59 -12.29
CA ASN A 281 0.37 14.76 -13.05
C ASN A 281 1.62 14.93 -12.17
N ALA A 282 1.51 15.65 -11.06
CA ALA A 282 2.58 15.76 -10.07
C ALA A 282 2.89 14.38 -9.46
N TYR A 283 1.85 13.62 -9.07
CA TYR A 283 2.03 12.26 -8.55
C TYR A 283 2.66 11.32 -9.59
N HIS A 284 2.25 11.39 -10.86
CA HIS A 284 2.86 10.63 -11.95
C HIS A 284 4.36 10.90 -12.07
N SER A 285 4.75 12.18 -12.01
CA SER A 285 6.14 12.60 -12.09
C SER A 285 6.96 12.08 -10.92
N ASP A 286 6.42 12.18 -9.70
CA ASP A 286 7.08 11.68 -8.49
C ASP A 286 7.18 10.15 -8.47
N LEU A 287 6.12 9.44 -8.86
CA LEU A 287 6.11 7.99 -8.97
C LEU A 287 7.14 7.51 -10.00
N LYS A 288 7.19 8.12 -11.18
CA LYS A 288 8.18 7.79 -12.23
C LYS A 288 9.60 8.08 -11.77
N ARG A 289 9.85 9.23 -11.15
CA ARG A 289 11.17 9.58 -10.59
C ARG A 289 11.58 8.57 -9.52
N TRP A 290 10.64 8.17 -8.66
CA TRP A 290 10.88 7.20 -7.61
C TRP A 290 11.23 5.81 -8.16
N LEU A 291 10.38 5.25 -9.04
CA LEU A 291 10.57 3.92 -9.63
C LEU A 291 11.79 3.86 -10.55
N ASN A 292 11.92 4.80 -11.48
CA ASN A 292 12.96 4.76 -12.49
C ASN A 292 14.29 5.30 -11.97
N GLY A 293 14.27 6.29 -11.08
CA GLY A 293 15.49 6.90 -10.53
C GLY A 293 16.12 6.06 -9.41
N PHE A 294 15.35 5.67 -8.39
CA PHE A 294 15.92 4.97 -7.23
C PHE A 294 16.06 3.46 -7.48
N PHE A 295 15.07 2.82 -8.13
CA PHE A 295 15.07 1.36 -8.33
C PHE A 295 15.57 0.92 -9.71
N ASN A 296 15.81 1.87 -10.63
CA ASN A 296 16.13 1.60 -12.03
C ASN A 296 15.08 0.69 -12.68
N GLY A 297 13.81 0.94 -12.37
CA GLY A 297 12.68 0.13 -12.78
C GLY A 297 12.53 -1.16 -11.98
N VAL A 298 11.27 -1.60 -11.90
CA VAL A 298 10.84 -2.82 -11.19
C VAL A 298 10.24 -3.81 -12.20
N ALA A 299 10.12 -5.08 -11.81
CA ALA A 299 9.43 -6.05 -12.65
C ALA A 299 7.93 -5.75 -12.65
N THR A 300 7.28 -5.82 -13.83
CA THR A 300 5.85 -5.51 -14.00
C THR A 300 4.97 -6.35 -13.08
N LYS A 301 5.29 -7.63 -12.87
CA LYS A 301 4.57 -8.52 -11.95
C LYS A 301 4.55 -8.07 -10.48
N TYR A 302 5.37 -7.09 -10.11
CA TYR A 302 5.39 -6.52 -8.77
C TYR A 302 4.99 -5.04 -8.76
N LEU A 303 4.56 -4.48 -9.89
CA LEU A 303 4.31 -3.05 -10.01
C LEU A 303 3.25 -2.59 -8.99
N SER A 304 2.14 -3.34 -8.85
CA SER A 304 1.09 -3.12 -7.84
C SER A 304 1.66 -2.93 -6.42
N ARG A 305 2.55 -3.82 -5.98
CA ARG A 305 3.22 -3.75 -4.67
C ARG A 305 4.03 -2.48 -4.48
N TYR A 306 4.68 -2.02 -5.54
CA TYR A 306 5.46 -0.79 -5.49
C TYR A 306 4.57 0.46 -5.54
N LEU A 307 3.43 0.41 -6.25
CA LEU A 307 2.45 1.49 -6.21
C LEU A 307 1.89 1.64 -4.78
N ALA A 308 1.50 0.53 -4.16
CA ALA A 308 1.08 0.49 -2.76
C ALA A 308 2.13 1.04 -1.79
N TRP A 309 3.40 0.64 -1.95
CA TRP A 309 4.49 1.21 -1.15
C TRP A 309 4.64 2.72 -1.39
N LYS A 310 4.54 3.20 -2.63
CA LYS A 310 4.63 4.64 -2.92
C LYS A 310 3.45 5.43 -2.33
N ARG A 311 2.24 4.90 -2.45
CA ARG A 311 1.03 5.47 -1.84
C ARG A 311 1.19 5.58 -0.33
N TYR A 312 1.65 4.51 0.31
CA TYR A 312 1.94 4.47 1.74
C TYR A 312 2.93 5.57 2.17
N LEU A 313 4.02 5.76 1.41
CA LEU A 313 5.01 6.82 1.68
C LEU A 313 4.45 8.24 1.53
N LYS A 314 3.32 8.42 0.82
CA LYS A 314 2.70 9.73 0.58
C LYS A 314 1.61 10.06 1.61
N THR A 315 0.78 9.08 1.99
CA THR A 315 -0.35 9.28 2.92
C THR A 315 0.11 9.34 4.38
N HIS A 316 1.23 8.70 4.72
CA HIS A 316 1.76 8.70 6.07
C HIS A 316 3.05 9.53 6.17
N ILE A 317 2.88 10.73 6.68
CA ILE A 317 3.93 11.68 7.04
C ILE A 317 4.69 11.10 8.25
N PHE A 318 5.67 10.24 7.98
CA PHE A 318 6.86 9.98 8.81
C PHE A 318 6.67 9.54 10.28
N SER A 319 5.99 8.43 10.56
CA SER A 319 6.37 7.63 11.74
C SER A 319 6.52 6.16 11.38
N GLU A 320 7.64 5.56 11.82
CA GLU A 320 7.83 4.11 11.82
C GLU A 320 6.62 3.43 12.44
N GLU A 321 6.08 4.03 13.49
CA GLU A 321 4.88 3.59 14.19
C GLU A 321 3.63 3.51 13.28
N GLY A 322 3.37 4.50 12.42
CA GLY A 322 2.21 4.44 11.51
C GLY A 322 2.25 3.23 10.58
N PHE A 323 3.44 2.85 10.10
CA PHE A 323 3.58 1.71 9.17
C PHE A 323 3.44 0.41 9.91
N LEU A 324 4.07 0.33 11.07
CA LEU A 324 3.98 -0.83 11.94
C LEU A 324 2.54 -1.11 12.39
N ASP A 325 1.78 -0.06 12.73
CA ASP A 325 0.37 -0.21 13.12
C ASP A 325 -0.50 -0.70 11.96
N GLN A 326 -0.37 -0.08 10.78
CA GLN A 326 -1.17 -0.50 9.62
C GLN A 326 -0.89 -1.95 9.23
N ILE A 327 0.38 -2.33 9.15
CA ILE A 327 0.77 -3.71 8.85
C ILE A 327 0.18 -4.66 9.90
N SER A 328 0.26 -4.31 11.19
CA SER A 328 -0.24 -5.15 12.26
C SER A 328 -1.76 -5.31 12.23
N ILE A 329 -2.50 -4.22 11.96
CA ILE A 329 -3.96 -4.21 11.86
C ILE A 329 -4.43 -5.05 10.67
N HIS A 330 -3.80 -4.89 9.50
CA HIS A 330 -4.14 -5.66 8.30
C HIS A 330 -4.03 -7.16 8.53
N TRP A 331 -2.95 -7.59 9.20
CA TRP A 331 -2.76 -9.01 9.54
C TRP A 331 -3.81 -9.56 10.49
N VAL A 332 -4.40 -8.74 11.37
CA VAL A 332 -5.51 -9.17 12.21
C VAL A 332 -6.83 -9.19 11.41
N LYS A 333 -7.09 -8.16 10.60
CA LYS A 333 -8.32 -8.02 9.82
C LYS A 333 -8.50 -9.09 8.74
N GLN A 334 -7.44 -9.58 8.12
CA GLN A 334 -7.50 -10.67 7.14
C GLN A 334 -8.09 -11.99 7.71
N HIS A 335 -8.29 -12.10 9.01
CA HIS A 335 -8.91 -13.25 9.67
C HIS A 335 -10.35 -13.01 10.15
N LEU A 336 -10.89 -11.81 9.91
CA LEU A 336 -12.26 -11.39 10.28
C LEU A 336 -13.25 -11.40 9.10
N VAL A 337 -12.80 -11.73 7.89
CA VAL A 337 -13.62 -11.78 6.66
C VAL A 337 -13.89 -13.21 6.25
#